data_AF-A0AA89AF17-F1
#
_entry.id   AF-A0AA89AF17-F1
#
_cell.length_a   1.000
_cell.length_b   1.000
_cell.length_c   1.000
_cell.angle_alpha   90.00
_cell.angle_beta   90.00
_cell.angle_gamma   90.00
#
_symmetry.space_group_name_H-M   'P 1'
#
loop_
_entity.id
_entity.type
_entity.pdbx_description
1 polymer ?
#
loop_
_entity_poly.entity_id
_entity_poly.type
_entity_poly.pdbx_seq_one_letter_code
_entity_poly.pdbx_strand_id
1 'polypeptide(L)'
;MHYDTEVNSMSCFRRTLWKTLDTSLQFSTVYHPQTDGLGNFLLEIAYLHRIVFCLCQSLLITALQLISCLFLAVKDVLLQLRPLLSEKQLLVSVAAGVKLKDLQEWAGHSRFVRVMPNTPAAVGKAASVISLGAAATEEDGELISKLFGAIGKIWIADEKHFDAITGLSASGPAYIFLAIEALADGGVAAGLPRELALGLASQTVR
;
A
#
# COMPACT_ATOMS: atom_id res chain seq x y z
N MET A 1 -42.83 -6.65 -3.40
CA MET A 1 -41.88 -5.69 -3.99
C MET A 1 -40.52 -6.02 -3.41
N HIS A 2 -39.71 -6.77 -4.16
CA HIS A 2 -38.37 -7.17 -3.79
C HIS A 2 -37.39 -6.02 -4.05
N TYR A 3 -36.58 -5.68 -3.05
CA TYR A 3 -35.39 -4.88 -3.24
C TYR A 3 -34.23 -5.84 -3.50
N ASP A 4 -33.74 -5.86 -4.74
CA ASP A 4 -32.46 -6.47 -5.10
C ASP A 4 -31.32 -5.56 -4.62
N THR A 5 -30.59 -6.03 -3.63
CA THR A 5 -29.26 -5.58 -3.24
C THR A 5 -28.32 -6.73 -3.52
N GLU A 6 -27.42 -6.59 -4.50
CA GLU A 6 -26.06 -7.14 -4.48
C GLU A 6 -25.31 -6.85 -5.80
N VAL A 7 -24.09 -6.31 -5.63
CA VAL A 7 -22.87 -6.67 -6.37
C VAL A 7 -22.94 -6.67 -7.91
N ASN A 8 -22.64 -5.54 -8.55
CA ASN A 8 -22.25 -5.58 -9.97
C ASN A 8 -21.45 -4.39 -10.55
N SER A 9 -20.56 -3.74 -9.79
CA SER A 9 -19.62 -2.75 -10.37
C SER A 9 -18.25 -3.34 -10.77
N MET A 10 -17.85 -4.48 -10.21
CA MET A 10 -16.58 -5.15 -10.54
C MET A 10 -16.66 -6.14 -11.71
N SER A 11 -17.86 -6.61 -12.10
CA SER A 11 -18.00 -7.57 -13.22
C SER A 11 -17.96 -6.88 -14.59
N CYS A 12 -18.43 -5.63 -14.67
CA CYS A 12 -18.45 -4.84 -15.91
C CYS A 12 -17.03 -4.39 -16.29
N PHE A 13 -16.19 -4.06 -15.30
CA PHE A 13 -14.78 -3.74 -15.53
C PHE A 13 -13.96 -4.98 -15.96
N ARG A 14 -14.33 -6.18 -15.46
CA ARG A 14 -13.70 -7.45 -15.81
C ARG A 14 -13.98 -7.95 -17.23
N ARG A 15 -15.02 -7.49 -17.94
CA ARG A 15 -15.34 -8.01 -19.30
C ARG A 15 -14.81 -7.17 -20.45
N THR A 16 -14.61 -5.87 -20.25
CA THR A 16 -14.25 -4.96 -21.35
C THR A 16 -12.73 -4.86 -21.57
N LEU A 17 -11.91 -5.06 -20.52
CA LEU A 17 -10.45 -5.06 -20.65
C LEU A 17 -9.85 -6.38 -21.16
N TRP A 18 -10.54 -7.52 -20.98
CA TRP A 18 -10.00 -8.84 -21.31
C TRP A 18 -10.14 -9.24 -22.78
N LYS A 19 -10.97 -8.56 -23.58
CA LYS A 19 -11.17 -8.91 -25.00
C LYS A 19 -10.15 -8.29 -25.96
N THR A 20 -9.31 -7.37 -25.51
CA THR A 20 -8.42 -6.59 -26.39
C THR A 20 -6.95 -6.99 -26.30
N LEU A 21 -6.60 -7.98 -25.48
CA LEU A 21 -5.22 -8.42 -25.28
C LEU A 21 -5.13 -9.95 -25.30
N ASP A 22 -5.49 -10.53 -26.43
CA ASP A 22 -5.00 -11.86 -26.81
C ASP A 22 -3.85 -11.65 -27.80
N THR A 23 -2.62 -11.87 -27.33
CA THR A 23 -1.65 -12.81 -27.92
C THR A 23 -0.28 -12.68 -27.24
N SER A 24 0.18 -13.82 -26.71
CA SER A 24 1.61 -14.22 -26.59
C SER A 24 2.48 -13.92 -25.36
N LEU A 25 1.95 -13.67 -24.17
CA LEU A 25 2.75 -13.77 -22.92
C LEU A 25 1.95 -14.47 -21.81
N GLN A 26 2.17 -15.78 -21.66
CA GLN A 26 1.63 -16.55 -20.54
C GLN A 26 2.37 -16.16 -19.25
N PHE A 27 1.75 -15.33 -18.42
CA PHE A 27 2.16 -15.12 -17.03
C PHE A 27 1.39 -16.11 -16.15
N SER A 28 2.09 -17.11 -15.62
CA SER A 28 1.58 -18.00 -14.59
C SER A 28 1.67 -17.31 -13.23
N THR A 29 0.57 -16.74 -12.77
CA THR A 29 0.41 -16.18 -11.43
C THR A 29 0.31 -17.32 -10.41
N VAL A 30 1.31 -17.48 -9.54
CA VAL A 30 1.20 -18.38 -8.38
C VAL A 30 0.67 -17.58 -7.19
N TYR A 31 -0.59 -17.83 -6.87
CA TYR A 31 -1.34 -17.27 -5.75
C TYR A 31 -0.96 -17.99 -4.45
N HIS A 32 -0.60 -17.26 -3.38
CA HIS A 32 -0.53 -17.79 -2.01
C HIS A 32 -1.57 -17.09 -1.13
N PRO A 33 -2.37 -17.80 -0.29
CA PRO A 33 -3.65 -17.29 0.20
C PRO A 33 -3.58 -16.36 1.43
N GLN A 34 -2.46 -15.67 1.69
CA GLN A 34 -2.28 -14.91 2.95
C GLN A 34 -1.63 -13.53 2.77
N THR A 35 -1.94 -12.82 1.67
CA THR A 35 -1.66 -11.39 1.59
C THR A 35 -2.90 -10.60 1.98
N ASP A 36 -2.81 -9.96 3.14
CA ASP A 36 -3.64 -8.87 3.63
C ASP A 36 -3.88 -7.80 2.54
N GLY A 37 -4.99 -7.06 2.64
CA GLY A 37 -5.50 -6.17 1.57
C GLY A 37 -4.48 -5.15 1.04
N LEU A 38 -3.45 -4.82 1.82
CA LEU A 38 -2.33 -3.99 1.40
C LEU A 38 -1.47 -4.68 0.33
N GLY A 39 -1.20 -5.99 0.46
CA GLY A 39 -0.40 -6.77 -0.50
C GLY A 39 -1.07 -6.86 -1.88
N ASN A 40 -2.38 -7.11 -1.93
CA ASN A 40 -3.14 -7.12 -3.19
C ASN A 40 -3.21 -5.74 -3.85
N PHE A 41 -3.29 -4.69 -3.03
CA PHE A 41 -3.34 -3.32 -3.49
C PHE A 41 -1.99 -2.85 -4.09
N LEU A 42 -0.88 -3.19 -3.43
CA LEU A 42 0.47 -2.94 -3.95
C LEU A 42 0.70 -3.69 -5.27
N LEU A 43 0.16 -4.91 -5.43
CA LEU A 43 0.17 -5.67 -6.69
C LEU A 43 -0.67 -5.03 -7.81
N GLU A 44 -1.78 -4.38 -7.49
CA GLU A 44 -2.63 -3.71 -8.50
C GLU A 44 -1.98 -2.42 -9.03
N ILE A 45 -1.34 -1.65 -8.15
CA ILE A 45 -0.46 -0.53 -8.56
C ILE A 45 0.73 -1.02 -9.39
N ALA A 46 1.33 -2.16 -9.01
CA ALA A 46 2.42 -2.81 -9.73
C ALA A 46 2.08 -3.05 -11.20
N TYR A 47 0.86 -3.55 -11.43
CA TYR A 47 0.36 -3.95 -12.74
C TYR A 47 0.01 -2.76 -13.65
N LEU A 48 -0.57 -1.69 -13.09
CA LEU A 48 -0.96 -0.50 -13.85
C LEU A 48 0.21 0.40 -14.27
N HIS A 49 1.28 0.45 -13.47
CA HIS A 49 2.37 1.42 -13.67
C HIS A 49 3.72 0.80 -14.02
N ARG A 50 3.82 -0.52 -14.23
CA ARG A 50 5.09 -1.25 -14.34
C ARG A 50 5.94 -0.90 -13.11
N ILE A 51 5.55 -1.38 -11.93
CA ILE A 51 6.30 -1.17 -10.67
C ILE A 51 6.67 -2.54 -10.10
N VAL A 52 7.94 -2.77 -9.73
CA VAL A 52 8.36 -4.07 -9.15
C VAL A 52 8.21 -4.03 -7.63
N PHE A 53 7.32 -4.88 -7.12
CA PHE A 53 7.27 -5.24 -5.70
C PHE A 53 8.02 -6.53 -5.48
N CYS A 54 8.99 -6.52 -4.56
CA CYS A 54 9.52 -7.77 -4.01
C CYS A 54 8.77 -8.07 -2.70
N LEU A 55 7.67 -8.80 -2.83
CA LEU A 55 6.99 -9.42 -1.70
C LEU A 55 7.15 -10.94 -1.86
N CYS A 56 7.74 -11.57 -0.85
CA CYS A 56 7.95 -13.01 -0.70
C CYS A 56 9.22 -13.61 -1.36
N GLN A 57 9.81 -14.53 -0.60
CA GLN A 57 11.19 -15.03 -0.63
C GLN A 57 11.50 -16.00 -1.78
N SER A 58 10.66 -16.09 -2.80
CA SER A 58 10.81 -17.06 -3.89
C SER A 58 10.26 -16.51 -5.20
N LEU A 59 11.19 -16.27 -6.13
CA LEU A 59 11.04 -15.80 -7.52
C LEU A 59 10.79 -14.30 -7.74
N LEU A 60 11.86 -13.57 -8.06
CA LEU A 60 11.82 -12.40 -8.97
C LEU A 60 13.24 -12.02 -9.43
N ILE A 61 13.83 -12.79 -10.35
CA ILE A 61 15.10 -12.43 -11.01
C ILE A 61 14.87 -11.88 -12.43
N THR A 62 13.66 -12.00 -13.02
CA THR A 62 13.45 -11.72 -14.45
C THR A 62 12.68 -10.45 -14.83
N ALA A 63 12.29 -9.57 -13.88
CA ALA A 63 11.57 -8.33 -14.20
C ALA A 63 12.36 -7.01 -14.00
N LEU A 64 13.65 -7.10 -13.62
CA LEU A 64 14.42 -5.98 -13.07
C LEU A 64 14.90 -4.89 -14.05
N GLN A 65 14.59 -4.97 -15.34
CA GLN A 65 15.16 -4.04 -16.34
C GLN A 65 14.25 -2.91 -16.82
N LEU A 66 12.96 -2.92 -16.51
CA LEU A 66 12.00 -1.99 -17.15
C LEU A 66 11.55 -0.81 -16.28
N ILE A 67 12.01 -0.72 -15.03
CA ILE A 67 11.32 0.07 -14.00
C ILE A 67 12.32 0.75 -13.08
N SER A 68 12.21 2.07 -12.94
CA SER A 68 13.08 2.92 -12.12
C SER A 68 12.78 2.88 -10.62
N CYS A 69 11.69 2.22 -10.19
CA CYS A 69 11.23 2.15 -8.79
C CYS A 69 11.19 0.70 -8.26
N LEU A 70 11.84 0.42 -7.13
CA LEU A 70 11.87 -0.91 -6.49
C LEU A 70 11.37 -0.85 -5.02
N PHE A 71 10.38 -1.69 -4.69
CA PHE A 71 9.81 -1.81 -3.33
C PHE A 71 10.40 -2.97 -2.54
N LEU A 72 10.96 -2.70 -1.35
CA LEU A 72 11.82 -3.65 -0.61
C LEU A 72 11.39 -3.90 0.84
N ALA A 73 11.56 -5.15 1.28
CA ALA A 73 11.54 -5.57 2.68
C ALA A 73 12.69 -6.57 2.99
N VAL A 74 13.55 -6.38 4.00
CA VAL A 74 14.24 -5.12 4.28
C VAL A 74 15.76 -5.32 4.28
N LYS A 75 16.34 -6.35 4.92
CA LYS A 75 17.81 -6.50 4.94
C LYS A 75 18.35 -7.52 3.96
N ASP A 76 17.99 -8.80 4.13
CA ASP A 76 18.61 -9.89 3.35
C ASP A 76 18.32 -9.77 1.85
N VAL A 77 17.09 -9.35 1.51
CA VAL A 77 16.71 -9.07 0.12
C VAL A 77 17.53 -7.93 -0.47
N LEU A 78 17.72 -6.84 0.29
CA LEU A 78 18.53 -5.71 -0.16
C LEU A 78 19.99 -6.12 -0.38
N LEU A 79 20.56 -6.92 0.53
CA LEU A 79 21.93 -7.41 0.40
C LEU A 79 22.11 -8.35 -0.79
N GLN A 80 21.15 -9.21 -1.07
CA GLN A 80 21.16 -10.10 -2.24
C GLN A 80 21.02 -9.32 -3.55
N LEU A 81 20.17 -8.28 -3.56
CA LEU A 81 19.94 -7.46 -4.75
C LEU A 81 21.00 -6.40 -4.95
N ARG A 82 21.81 -6.05 -3.94
CA ARG A 82 22.83 -5.00 -3.98
C ARG A 82 23.68 -4.99 -5.26
N PRO A 83 24.17 -6.11 -5.81
CA PRO A 83 24.96 -6.10 -7.05
C PRO A 83 24.18 -5.62 -8.28
N LEU A 84 22.85 -5.66 -8.22
CA LEU A 84 21.93 -5.25 -9.30
C LEU A 84 21.40 -3.82 -9.11
N LEU A 85 21.61 -3.20 -7.94
CA LEU A 85 21.13 -1.86 -7.63
C LEU A 85 22.12 -0.82 -8.16
N SER A 86 21.60 0.17 -8.89
CA SER A 86 22.39 1.32 -9.33
C SER A 86 21.83 2.62 -8.77
N GLU A 87 22.69 3.63 -8.61
CA GLU A 87 22.31 4.97 -8.14
C GLU A 87 21.29 5.68 -9.04
N LYS A 88 21.14 5.22 -10.29
CA LYS A 88 20.12 5.73 -11.23
C LYS A 88 18.71 5.27 -10.89
N GLN A 89 18.56 4.23 -10.08
CA GLN A 89 17.26 3.70 -9.65
C GLN A 89 16.80 4.43 -8.39
N LEU A 90 15.51 4.76 -8.36
CA LEU A 90 14.82 5.23 -7.17
C LEU A 90 14.39 4.01 -6.35
N LEU A 91 14.83 3.91 -5.11
CA LEU A 91 14.39 2.83 -4.23
C LEU A 91 13.28 3.34 -3.31
N VAL A 92 12.21 2.56 -3.18
CA VAL A 92 11.05 2.94 -2.35
C VAL A 92 10.88 1.91 -1.25
N SER A 93 10.78 2.33 0.01
CA SER A 93 10.54 1.39 1.11
C SER A 93 9.21 1.66 1.78
N VAL A 94 8.39 0.62 1.92
CA VAL A 94 7.15 0.63 2.72
C VAL A 94 7.31 -0.10 4.06
N ALA A 95 8.55 -0.47 4.40
CA ALA A 95 8.83 -1.27 5.59
C ALA A 95 8.66 -0.44 6.87
N ALA A 96 7.78 -0.91 7.77
CA ALA A 96 7.63 -0.33 9.08
C ALA A 96 8.90 -0.55 9.93
N GLY A 97 9.27 0.46 10.71
CA GLY A 97 10.37 0.35 11.68
C GLY A 97 11.81 0.34 11.12
N VAL A 98 12.01 0.47 9.81
CA VAL A 98 13.35 0.56 9.21
C VAL A 98 13.66 1.98 8.78
N LYS A 99 14.82 2.50 9.19
CA LYS A 99 15.23 3.87 8.90
C LYS A 99 15.88 3.98 7.53
N LEU A 100 15.79 5.15 6.90
CA LEU A 100 16.47 5.48 5.65
C LEU A 100 17.97 5.19 5.77
N LYS A 101 18.59 5.54 6.90
CA LYS A 101 20.00 5.23 7.14
C LYS A 101 20.32 3.74 6.90
N ASP A 102 19.54 2.84 7.49
CA ASP A 102 19.76 1.40 7.38
C ASP A 102 19.55 0.91 5.94
N LEU A 103 18.47 1.38 5.28
CA LEU A 103 18.17 1.07 3.88
C LEU A 103 19.30 1.46 2.94
N GLN A 104 19.82 2.67 3.10
CA GLN A 104 20.91 3.21 2.29
C GLN A 104 22.21 2.44 2.50
N GLU A 105 22.51 2.05 3.75
CA GLU A 105 23.69 1.23 4.07
C GLU A 105 23.61 -0.16 3.41
N TRP A 106 22.43 -0.78 3.40
CA TRP A 106 22.24 -2.11 2.83
C TRP A 106 22.25 -2.09 1.29
N ALA A 107 21.63 -1.08 0.68
CA ALA A 107 21.61 -0.92 -0.78
C ALA A 107 22.93 -0.38 -1.35
N GLY A 108 23.71 0.35 -0.56
CA GLY A 108 24.95 0.98 -1.00
C GLY A 108 24.78 2.30 -1.76
N HIS A 109 23.59 2.92 -1.74
CA HIS A 109 23.35 4.28 -2.27
C HIS A 109 22.18 4.97 -1.56
N SER A 110 22.03 6.29 -1.78
CA SER A 110 21.14 7.17 -0.99
C SER A 110 19.88 7.68 -1.70
N ARG A 111 19.62 7.22 -2.93
CA ARG A 111 18.43 7.62 -3.70
C ARG A 111 17.21 6.79 -3.29
N PHE A 112 16.63 7.16 -2.15
CA PHE A 112 15.52 6.46 -1.50
C PHE A 112 14.31 7.34 -1.22
N VAL A 113 13.11 6.76 -1.25
CA VAL A 113 11.91 7.33 -0.66
C VAL A 113 11.33 6.33 0.33
N ARG A 114 11.22 6.73 1.59
CA ARG A 114 10.48 5.96 2.60
C ARG A 114 9.03 6.37 2.55
N VAL A 115 8.12 5.42 2.50
CA VAL A 115 6.67 5.63 2.46
C VAL A 115 6.04 4.84 3.60
N MET A 116 5.19 5.50 4.38
CA MET A 116 4.42 4.87 5.45
C MET A 116 2.94 5.00 5.12
N PRO A 117 2.34 4.04 4.40
CA PRO A 117 0.89 3.99 4.21
C PRO A 117 0.20 3.40 5.45
N ASN A 118 -1.13 3.36 5.43
CA ASN A 118 -1.94 2.68 6.44
C ASN A 118 -3.02 1.77 5.81
N THR A 119 -3.67 0.97 6.64
CA THR A 119 -4.64 -0.08 6.25
C THR A 119 -5.82 0.38 5.37
N PRO A 120 -6.39 1.60 5.53
CA PRO A 120 -7.41 2.15 4.62
C PRO A 120 -7.00 2.32 3.15
N ALA A 121 -5.74 2.04 2.78
CA ALA A 121 -5.32 1.94 1.39
C ALA A 121 -6.15 0.97 0.55
N ALA A 122 -6.59 -0.16 1.14
CA ALA A 122 -7.39 -1.16 0.43
C ALA A 122 -8.76 -0.63 -0.07
N VAL A 123 -9.23 0.49 0.48
CA VAL A 123 -10.48 1.16 0.08
C VAL A 123 -10.23 2.55 -0.54
N GLY A 124 -8.99 2.85 -0.93
CA GLY A 124 -8.62 4.12 -1.55
C GLY A 124 -8.71 5.33 -0.61
N LYS A 125 -8.57 5.11 0.70
CA LYS A 125 -8.63 6.15 1.75
C LYS A 125 -7.39 6.17 2.64
N ALA A 126 -6.24 5.78 2.09
CA ALA A 126 -4.99 5.81 2.83
C ALA A 126 -4.67 7.20 3.37
N ALA A 127 -3.99 7.23 4.51
CA ALA A 127 -3.19 8.36 4.95
C ALA A 127 -1.72 7.92 4.90
N SER A 128 -0.99 8.41 3.90
CA SER A 128 0.40 8.04 3.67
C SER A 128 1.34 9.19 3.97
N VAL A 129 2.52 8.90 4.50
CA VAL A 129 3.57 9.91 4.68
C VAL A 129 4.85 9.45 3.99
N ILE A 130 5.53 10.36 3.31
CA ILE A 130 6.80 10.09 2.66
C ILE A 130 7.94 10.90 3.27
N SER A 131 9.14 10.32 3.24
CA SER A 131 10.39 10.98 3.57
C SER A 131 11.43 10.68 2.49
N LEU A 132 12.15 11.72 2.09
CA LEU A 132 13.15 11.65 1.02
C LEU A 132 14.51 11.31 1.63
N GLY A 133 15.19 10.34 1.03
CA GLY A 133 16.60 10.04 1.29
C GLY A 133 17.50 11.15 0.76
N ALA A 134 18.76 11.14 1.17
CA ALA A 134 19.67 12.26 0.92
C ALA A 134 19.94 12.56 -0.57
N ALA A 135 19.79 11.55 -1.45
CA ALA A 135 19.95 11.72 -2.90
C ALA A 135 18.63 11.59 -3.67
N ALA A 136 17.48 11.52 -2.99
CA ALA A 136 16.19 11.61 -3.66
C ALA A 136 15.86 13.08 -3.97
N THR A 137 15.39 13.33 -5.18
CA THR A 137 15.07 14.69 -5.63
C THR A 137 13.62 15.06 -5.31
N GLU A 138 13.28 16.33 -5.52
CA GLU A 138 11.90 16.79 -5.40
C GLU A 138 10.99 16.08 -6.41
N GLU A 139 11.48 15.84 -7.64
CA GLU A 139 10.75 15.11 -8.67
C GLU A 139 10.51 13.64 -8.29
N ASP A 140 11.46 13.01 -7.59
CA ASP A 140 11.25 11.67 -7.03
C ASP A 140 10.10 11.71 -5.99
N GLY A 141 10.08 12.74 -5.14
CA GLY A 141 9.00 12.96 -4.17
C GLY A 141 7.64 13.20 -4.82
N GLU A 142 7.57 14.00 -5.87
CA GLU A 142 6.35 14.26 -6.65
C GLU A 142 5.83 12.99 -7.33
N LEU A 143 6.74 12.19 -7.92
CA LEU A 143 6.40 10.92 -8.56
C LEU A 143 5.74 9.97 -7.56
N ILE A 144 6.35 9.78 -6.39
CA ILE A 144 5.81 8.91 -5.35
C ILE A 144 4.53 9.51 -4.76
N SER A 145 4.45 10.83 -4.61
CA SER A 145 3.23 11.51 -4.16
C SER A 145 2.06 11.29 -5.10
N LYS A 146 2.30 11.31 -6.42
CA LYS A 146 1.27 11.02 -7.42
C LYS A 146 0.81 9.56 -7.35
N LEU A 147 1.75 8.63 -7.14
CA LEU A 147 1.46 7.20 -7.04
C LEU A 147 0.60 6.86 -5.83
N PHE A 148 1.00 7.30 -4.64
CA PHE A 148 0.27 7.07 -3.39
C PHE A 148 -0.91 8.04 -3.21
N GLY A 149 -0.97 9.12 -3.98
CA GLY A 149 -2.14 9.99 -4.07
C GLY A 149 -3.34 9.32 -4.75
N ALA A 150 -3.11 8.28 -5.57
CA ALA A 150 -4.20 7.51 -6.19
C ALA A 150 -5.03 6.71 -5.15
N ILE A 151 -4.50 6.55 -3.93
CA ILE A 151 -4.94 5.55 -2.95
C ILE A 151 -5.39 6.21 -1.64
N GLY A 152 -5.31 7.53 -1.58
CA GLY A 152 -5.53 8.29 -0.37
C GLY A 152 -4.82 9.64 -0.42
N LYS A 153 -4.62 10.23 0.76
CA LYS A 153 -3.89 11.47 0.92
C LYS A 153 -2.44 11.19 1.29
N ILE A 154 -1.55 12.06 0.83
CA ILE A 154 -0.12 11.96 1.06
C ILE A 154 0.44 13.27 1.62
N TRP A 155 1.41 13.13 2.51
CA TRP A 155 2.18 14.23 3.07
C TRP A 155 3.67 13.93 3.02
N ILE A 156 4.48 14.98 2.99
CA ILE A 156 5.94 14.89 3.13
C ILE A 156 6.28 15.30 4.56
N ALA A 157 7.13 14.51 5.23
CA ALA A 157 7.61 14.83 6.57
C ALA A 157 9.05 14.36 6.79
N ASP A 158 9.72 15.00 7.75
CA ASP A 158 11.01 14.54 8.24
C ASP A 158 10.89 13.12 8.82
N GLU A 159 11.88 12.27 8.53
CA GLU A 159 11.92 10.89 9.02
C GLU A 159 11.80 10.81 10.56
N LYS A 160 12.30 11.82 11.28
CA LYS A 160 12.22 11.89 12.76
C LYS A 160 10.79 11.81 13.31
N HIS A 161 9.78 12.11 12.49
CA HIS A 161 8.37 12.06 12.89
C HIS A 161 7.73 10.68 12.61
N PHE A 162 8.42 9.73 11.97
CA PHE A 162 7.80 8.48 11.51
C PHE A 162 7.30 7.59 12.65
N ASP A 163 7.95 7.62 13.83
CA ASP A 163 7.48 6.87 14.99
C ASP A 163 6.13 7.44 15.49
N ALA A 164 6.01 8.77 15.56
CA ALA A 164 4.76 9.44 15.93
C ALA A 164 3.66 9.25 14.87
N ILE A 165 4.02 9.33 13.58
CA ILE A 165 3.12 9.06 12.46
C ILE A 165 2.59 7.63 12.55
N THR A 166 3.45 6.65 12.85
CA THR A 166 3.04 5.24 13.01
C THR A 166 2.03 5.08 14.16
N GLY A 167 2.28 5.72 15.30
CA GLY A 167 1.36 5.70 16.43
C GLY A 167 0.00 6.35 16.12
N LEU A 168 -0.02 7.34 15.22
CA LEU A 168 -1.22 8.07 14.83
C LEU A 168 -1.96 7.46 13.63
N SER A 169 -1.34 7.43 12.44
CA SER A 169 -2.03 7.07 11.19
C SER A 169 -2.05 5.57 10.92
N ALA A 170 -1.00 4.84 11.29
CA ALA A 170 -0.93 3.39 11.08
C ALA A 170 -1.77 2.65 12.13
N SER A 171 -1.67 3.05 13.40
CA SER A 171 -2.44 2.46 14.50
C SER A 171 -3.84 3.08 14.65
N GLY A 172 -4.04 4.31 14.17
CA GLY A 172 -5.30 5.07 14.25
C GLY A 172 -6.56 4.32 13.84
N PRO A 173 -6.57 3.59 12.71
CA PRO A 173 -7.73 2.80 12.30
C PRO A 173 -8.22 1.84 13.40
N ALA A 174 -7.31 1.21 14.16
CA ALA A 174 -7.70 0.31 15.25
C ALA A 174 -8.43 1.04 16.38
N TYR A 175 -8.00 2.26 16.73
CA TYR A 175 -8.68 3.06 17.76
C TYR A 175 -10.09 3.44 17.32
N ILE A 176 -10.24 3.79 16.04
CA ILE A 176 -11.53 4.16 15.46
C ILE A 176 -12.47 2.94 15.36
N PHE A 177 -11.96 1.75 15.01
CA PHE A 177 -12.77 0.53 15.03
C PHE A 177 -13.32 0.22 16.42
N LEU A 178 -12.49 0.37 17.46
CA LEU A 178 -12.93 0.19 18.84
C LEU A 178 -14.00 1.22 19.23
N ALA A 179 -13.85 2.49 18.81
CA ALA A 179 -14.85 3.52 19.06
C ALA A 179 -16.19 3.21 18.36
N ILE A 180 -16.16 2.74 17.12
CA ILE A 180 -17.35 2.33 16.37
C ILE A 180 -18.05 1.16 17.07
N GLU A 181 -17.29 0.16 17.52
CA GLU A 181 -17.84 -0.99 18.26
C GLU A 181 -18.50 -0.56 19.56
N ALA A 182 -17.85 0.32 20.33
CA ALA A 182 -18.40 0.86 21.58
C ALA A 182 -19.66 1.70 21.35
N LEU A 183 -19.72 2.51 20.29
CA LEU A 183 -20.93 3.24 19.90
C LEU A 183 -22.08 2.29 19.54
N ALA A 184 -21.77 1.21 18.82
CA ALA A 184 -22.76 0.19 18.49
C ALA A 184 -23.27 -0.53 19.76
N ASP A 185 -22.39 -0.88 20.70
CA ASP A 185 -22.77 -1.45 21.99
C ASP A 185 -23.67 -0.50 22.80
N GLY A 186 -23.37 0.80 22.81
CA GLY A 186 -24.22 1.82 23.42
C GLY A 186 -25.60 1.90 22.77
N GLY A 187 -25.67 1.81 21.44
CA GLY A 187 -26.94 1.76 20.69
C GLY A 187 -27.76 0.52 21.02
N VAL A 188 -27.12 -0.64 21.17
CA VAL A 188 -27.79 -1.89 21.60
C VAL A 188 -28.31 -1.78 23.02
N ALA A 189 -27.52 -1.22 23.93
CA ALA A 189 -27.96 -0.96 25.31
C ALA A 189 -29.16 -0.01 25.39
N ALA A 190 -29.31 0.90 24.40
CA ALA A 190 -30.46 1.78 24.24
C ALA A 190 -31.65 1.13 23.51
N GLY A 191 -31.56 -0.14 23.11
CA GLY A 191 -32.66 -0.91 22.51
C GLY A 191 -32.61 -1.07 20.98
N LEU A 192 -31.54 -0.65 20.31
CA LEU A 192 -31.40 -0.86 18.87
C LEU A 192 -30.95 -2.30 18.55
N PRO A 193 -31.39 -2.91 17.43
CA PRO A 193 -30.77 -4.13 16.91
C PRO A 193 -29.28 -3.92 16.58
N ARG A 194 -28.43 -4.92 16.86
CA ARG A 194 -26.96 -4.86 16.67
C ARG A 194 -26.55 -4.42 15.27
N GLU A 195 -27.17 -4.97 14.24
CA GLU A 195 -26.85 -4.62 12.84
C GLU A 195 -27.15 -3.15 12.53
N LEU A 196 -28.30 -2.64 12.98
CA LEU A 196 -28.67 -1.24 12.80
C LEU A 196 -27.73 -0.31 13.58
N ALA A 197 -27.44 -0.63 14.84
CA ALA A 197 -26.52 0.15 15.67
C ALA A 197 -25.11 0.23 15.07
N LEU A 198 -24.58 -0.90 14.59
CA LEU A 198 -23.26 -0.96 13.95
C LEU A 198 -23.22 -0.18 12.63
N GLY A 199 -24.27 -0.30 11.82
CA GLY A 199 -24.41 0.46 10.57
C GLY A 199 -24.45 1.96 10.79
N LEU A 200 -25.25 2.42 11.77
CA LEU A 200 -25.31 3.83 12.16
C LEU A 200 -23.96 4.33 12.71
N ALA A 201 -23.35 3.60 13.64
CA ALA A 201 -22.08 3.97 14.25
C ALA A 201 -20.94 4.08 13.22
N SER A 202 -20.85 3.11 12.30
CA SER A 202 -19.84 3.12 11.23
C SER A 202 -20.03 4.31 10.29
N GLN A 203 -21.28 4.63 9.94
CA GLN A 203 -21.62 5.75 9.05
C GLN A 203 -21.38 7.12 9.70
N THR A 204 -21.46 7.23 11.03
CA THR A 204 -21.17 8.48 11.76
C THR A 204 -19.70 8.90 11.67
N VAL A 205 -18.77 7.95 11.53
CA VAL A 205 -17.32 8.19 11.54
C VAL A 205 -16.72 8.24 10.12
N ARG A 206 -17.57 8.23 9.09
CA ARG A 206 -17.18 8.04 7.69
C ARG A 206 -16.52 9.26 7.03
#